data_AF-A0A1S2LB43-F1
#
_entry.id   AF-A0A1S2LB43-F1
#
_cell.length_a   1.000
_cell.length_b   1.000
_cell.length_c   1.000
_cell.angle_alpha   90.00
_cell.angle_beta   90.00
_cell.angle_gamma   90.00
#
_symmetry.space_group_name_H-M   'P 1'
#
loop_
_entity.id
_entity.type
_entity.pdbx_description
1 polymer ?
#
loop_
_entity_poly.entity_id
_entity_poly.type
_entity_poly.pdbx_seq_one_letter_code
_entity_poly.pdbx_strand_id
1 'polypeptide(L)' 'MLNSNKKTVPTPILAIAIEGVDANRESILDETYPLTATLYAVMREDEPEDSAASELLRWMISEEVSKLLEKGGLISVN' A
#
# COMPACT_ATOMS: atom_id res chain seq x y z
N MET A 1 14.88 -2.58 46.46
CA MET A 1 15.21 -3.17 45.14
C MET A 1 13.99 -2.98 44.24
N LEU A 2 14.12 -2.21 43.16
CA LEU A 2 13.02 -1.91 42.23
C LEU A 2 12.79 -3.08 41.28
N ASN A 3 11.56 -3.61 41.26
CA ASN A 3 11.15 -4.65 40.34
C ASN A 3 10.80 -4.02 38.99
N SER A 4 11.73 -4.04 38.03
CA SER A 4 11.56 -3.45 36.70
C SER A 4 11.28 -4.54 35.67
N ASN A 5 10.02 -5.00 35.64
CA ASN A 5 9.49 -5.83 34.56
C ASN A 5 8.21 -5.17 34.01
N LYS A 6 8.34 -3.96 33.46
CA LYS A 6 7.28 -3.38 32.63
C LYS A 6 7.40 -3.97 31.24
N LYS A 7 6.55 -4.97 30.92
CA LYS A 7 6.29 -5.35 29.53
C LYS A 7 5.78 -4.09 28.81
N THR A 8 6.51 -3.61 27.83
CA THR A 8 6.04 -2.53 26.96
C THR A 8 4.89 -3.08 26.13
N VAL A 9 3.66 -2.64 26.42
CA VAL A 9 2.53 -2.84 25.51
C VAL A 9 2.84 -1.99 24.28
N PRO A 10 2.95 -2.55 23.06
CA PRO A 10 3.16 -1.73 21.88
C PRO A 10 1.96 -0.78 21.74
N THR A 11 2.22 0.51 21.88
CA THR A 11 1.24 1.54 21.59
C THR A 11 1.01 1.53 20.07
N PRO A 12 -0.24 1.38 19.59
CA PRO A 12 -0.50 1.46 18.17
C PRO A 12 -0.11 2.85 17.66
N ILE A 13 0.72 2.89 16.63
CA ILE A 13 1.06 4.12 15.90
C ILE A 13 -0.09 4.38 14.95
N LEU A 14 -0.71 5.55 15.04
CA LEU A 14 -1.82 5.97 14.20
C LEU A 14 -1.37 7.14 13.32
N ALA A 15 -1.82 7.14 12.06
CA ALA A 15 -1.70 8.31 11.21
C ALA A 15 -2.58 9.44 11.74
N ILE A 16 -2.08 10.67 11.69
CA ILE A 16 -2.86 11.85 12.04
C ILE A 16 -3.69 12.30 10.85
N ALA A 17 -4.86 12.87 11.14
CA ALA A 17 -5.61 13.61 10.14
C ALA A 17 -4.81 14.84 9.70
N ILE A 18 -4.83 15.15 8.41
CA ILE A 18 -4.19 16.32 7.82
C ILE A 18 -5.31 17.16 7.22
N GLU A 19 -5.42 18.42 7.64
CA GLU A 19 -6.50 19.33 7.19
C GLU A 19 -7.91 18.79 7.42
N GLY A 20 -8.08 17.94 8.44
CA GLY A 20 -9.37 17.31 8.76
C GLY A 20 -9.69 16.07 7.93
N VAL A 21 -8.78 15.62 7.06
CA VAL A 21 -8.91 14.38 6.28
C VAL A 21 -8.16 13.24 6.97
N ASP A 22 -8.87 12.17 7.31
CA ASP A 22 -8.29 10.95 7.89
C ASP A 22 -7.52 10.13 6.85
N ALA A 23 -6.47 9.42 7.26
CA ALA A 23 -5.78 8.44 6.42
C ALA A 23 -6.59 7.13 6.38
N ASN A 24 -7.48 7.00 5.40
CA ASN A 24 -8.30 5.80 5.24
C ASN A 24 -8.37 5.38 3.76
N ARG A 25 -8.98 4.23 3.47
CA ARG A 25 -9.01 3.68 2.11
C ARG A 25 -9.67 4.65 1.11
N GLU A 26 -10.77 5.27 1.49
CA GLU A 26 -11.54 6.17 0.64
C GLU A 26 -10.71 7.42 0.31
N SER A 27 -10.17 8.08 1.34
CA SER A 27 -9.38 9.31 1.19
C SER A 27 -8.04 9.11 0.48
N ILE A 28 -7.47 7.92 0.53
CA ILE A 28 -6.26 7.57 -0.23
C ILE A 28 -6.61 7.28 -1.70
N LEU A 29 -7.74 6.61 -1.98
CA LEU A 29 -8.14 6.28 -3.35
C LEU A 29 -8.66 7.48 -4.15
N ASP A 30 -9.34 8.41 -3.48
CA ASP A 30 -9.83 9.65 -4.11
C ASP A 30 -8.80 10.79 -4.08
N GLU A 31 -7.59 10.51 -3.59
CA GLU A 31 -6.46 11.43 -3.48
C GLU A 31 -6.71 12.66 -2.57
N THR A 32 -7.76 12.63 -1.73
CA THR A 32 -8.06 13.72 -0.79
C THR A 32 -7.14 13.73 0.44
N TYR A 33 -6.57 12.58 0.84
CA TYR A 33 -5.53 12.55 1.87
C TYR A 33 -4.21 13.07 1.30
N PRO A 34 -3.61 14.15 1.85
CA PRO A 34 -2.47 14.84 1.21
C PRO A 34 -1.18 14.02 1.09
N LEU A 35 -1.02 12.96 1.89
CA LEU A 35 0.16 12.09 1.85
C LEU A 35 -0.15 10.78 1.12
N THR A 36 -0.66 10.91 -0.09
CA THR A 36 -0.94 9.80 -1.01
C THR A 36 0.13 9.75 -2.11
N ALA A 37 0.54 8.55 -2.52
CA ALA A 37 1.42 8.35 -3.66
C ALA A 37 1.00 7.11 -4.45
N THR A 38 0.95 7.25 -5.78
CA THR A 38 0.63 6.15 -6.69
C THR A 38 1.90 5.44 -7.12
N LEU A 39 1.89 4.11 -7.03
CA LEU A 39 2.99 3.26 -7.49
C LEU A 39 2.68 2.75 -8.91
N TYR A 40 3.58 3.01 -9.85
CA TYR A 40 3.42 2.62 -11.24
C TYR A 40 4.41 1.53 -11.64
N ALA A 41 3.93 0.54 -12.39
CA ALA A 41 4.78 -0.33 -13.20
C ALA A 41 4.87 0.28 -14.61
N VAL A 42 6.09 0.42 -15.13
CA VAL A 42 6.34 1.02 -16.45
C VAL A 42 7.01 -0.02 -17.34
N MET A 43 6.47 -0.21 -18.55
CA MET A 43 7.05 -1.08 -19.59
C MET A 43 7.35 -0.27 -20.85
N ARG A 44 8.17 -0.84 -21.73
CA ARG A 44 8.40 -0.28 -23.05
C ARG A 44 7.13 -0.44 -23.90
N GLU A 45 6.86 0.53 -24.76
CA GLU A 45 5.71 0.48 -25.68
C GLU A 45 5.80 -0.70 -26.66
N ASP A 46 7.02 -1.09 -27.04
CA ASP A 46 7.30 -2.20 -27.95
C ASP A 46 7.62 -3.53 -27.22
N GLU A 47 7.33 -3.63 -25.92
CA GLU A 47 7.56 -4.86 -25.17
C GLU A 47 6.65 -5.99 -25.69
N PRO A 48 7.19 -7.16 -26.06
CA PRO A 48 6.38 -8.28 -26.55
C PRO A 48 5.35 -8.76 -25.52
N GLU A 49 4.15 -9.13 -25.96
CA GLU A 49 3.07 -9.63 -25.09
C GLU A 49 3.44 -10.94 -24.37
N ASP A 50 4.31 -11.75 -24.97
CA ASP A 50 4.82 -13.02 -24.45
C ASP A 50 6.17 -12.89 -23.73
N SER A 51 6.64 -11.65 -23.52
CA SER A 51 7.84 -11.41 -22.73
C SER A 51 7.63 -11.75 -21.25
N ALA A 52 8.72 -12.06 -20.55
CA ALA A 52 8.71 -12.24 -19.11
C ALA A 52 8.23 -10.98 -18.35
N ALA A 53 8.46 -9.78 -18.91
CA ALA A 53 7.99 -8.53 -18.33
C ALA A 53 6.45 -8.43 -18.41
N SER A 54 5.87 -8.78 -19.56
CA SER A 54 4.42 -8.84 -19.75
C SER A 54 3.75 -9.90 -18.88
N GLU A 55 4.39 -11.07 -18.70
CA GLU A 55 3.92 -12.09 -17.75
C GLU A 55 3.93 -11.59 -16.30
N LEU A 56 5.01 -10.93 -15.89
CA LEU A 56 5.10 -10.34 -14.55
C LEU A 56 4.04 -9.26 -14.35
N LEU A 57 3.82 -8.38 -15.32
CA LEU A 57 2.78 -7.35 -15.23
C LEU A 57 1.39 -7.98 -15.08
N ARG A 58 1.05 -8.98 -15.90
CA ARG A 58 -0.22 -9.72 -15.79
C ARG A 58 -0.41 -10.32 -14.40
N TRP A 59 0.65 -10.90 -13.83
CA TRP A 59 0.59 -11.41 -12.47
C TRP A 59 0.41 -10.30 -11.43
N MET A 60 1.16 -9.18 -11.54
CA MET A 60 1.10 -8.05 -10.61
C MET A 60 -0.30 -7.40 -10.53
N ILE A 61 -1.06 -7.40 -11.63
CA ILE A 61 -2.41 -6.81 -11.68
C ILE A 61 -3.53 -7.83 -11.40
N SER A 62 -3.19 -9.06 -11.00
CA SER A 62 -4.16 -10.09 -10.65
C SER A 62 -4.81 -9.84 -9.29
N GLU A 63 -6.01 -10.39 -9.06
CA GLU A 63 -6.70 -10.30 -7.76
C GLU A 63 -5.90 -10.89 -6.61
N GLU A 64 -5.10 -11.92 -6.88
CA GLU A 64 -4.23 -12.55 -5.89
C GLU A 64 -3.23 -11.54 -5.34
N VAL A 65 -2.58 -10.78 -6.23
CA VAL A 65 -1.61 -9.77 -5.85
C VAL A 65 -2.28 -8.58 -5.16
N SER A 66 -3.47 -8.16 -5.59
CA SER A 66 -4.22 -7.11 -4.87
C SER A 66 -4.42 -7.45 -3.39
N LYS A 67 -4.82 -8.70 -3.09
CA LYS A 67 -4.97 -9.18 -1.70
C LYS A 67 -3.65 -9.27 -0.95
N LEU A 68 -2.54 -9.54 -1.65
CA LEU A 68 -1.20 -9.56 -1.06
C LEU A 68 -0.72 -8.15 -0.70
N LEU A 69 -0.93 -7.18 -1.60
CA LEU A 69 -0.56 -5.78 -1.40
C LEU A 69 -1.29 -5.17 -0.20
N GLU A 70 -2.58 -5.49 -0.03
CA GLU A 70 -3.37 -5.06 1.13
C GLU A 70 -2.80 -5.57 2.46
N LYS A 71 -2.29 -6.81 2.50
CA LYS A 71 -1.59 -7.33 3.69
C LYS A 71 -0.27 -6.60 3.96
N GLY A 72 0.35 -6.04 2.93
CA GLY A 72 1.56 -5.23 3.02
C GLY A 72 1.31 -3.77 3.40
N GLY A 73 0.06 -3.35 3.56
CA GLY A 73 -0.30 -1.96 3.89
C GLY A 73 -0.45 -1.04 2.68
N LEU A 74 -0.48 -1.58 1.45
CA LEU A 74 -0.80 -0.83 0.24
C LEU A 74 -2.30 -0.92 -0.07
N ILE A 75 -2.80 0.01 -0.86
CA ILE A 75 -4.19 0.02 -1.34
C ILE A 75 -4.16 -0.22 -2.85
N SER A 76 -4.98 -1.17 -3.31
CA SER A 76 -5.11 -1.47 -4.74
C SER A 76 -6.07 -0.49 -5.40
N VAL A 77 -5.71 -0.02 -6.61
CA VAL A 77 -6.46 0.95 -7.42
C VAL A 77 -7.46 0.30 -8.42
N ASN A 78 -7.61 -1.02 -8.37
CA ASN A 78 -8.53 -1.81 -9.22
C ASN A 78 -9.83 -2.14 -8.50
#